data_AF-A0AA35S581-F1
#
_entry.id   AF-A0AA35S581-F1
#
_cell.length_a   1.000
_cell.length_b   1.000
_cell.length_c   1.000
_cell.angle_alpha   90.00
_cell.angle_beta   90.00
_cell.angle_gamma   90.00
#
_symmetry.space_group_name_H-M   'P 1'
#
loop_
_entity.id
_entity.type
_entity.pdbx_description
1 polymer ?
#
loop_
_entity_poly.entity_id
_entity_poly.type
_entity_poly.pdbx_seq_one_letter_code
_entity_poly.pdbx_strand_id
1 'polypeptide(L)'
;FLISFCLRSSLFPISSLKTRGLSLKLGVFDLILSPFPLSLPLLPHHQYKYQINIDGTVAAYRFPYLMGGGSLILKQDSQYYEHFYRHLRPWVHYVPVKRDLSDIVERLQWALDHDDEARAMAGNAYQFLHDNLLPEHLYCYIARLLSHYSELIVGTPAVHPGMESVVPETPHDCSTTCQKLRSTRRHAQGDRDEL
;
A
#
# COMPACT_ATOMS: atom_id res chain seq x y z
N PHE A 1 7.79 -15.78 -3.41
CA PHE A 1 8.72 -15.86 -2.27
C PHE A 1 8.34 -14.78 -1.26
N LEU A 2 7.50 -15.13 -0.28
CA LEU A 2 7.09 -14.24 0.80
C LEU A 2 7.39 -14.99 2.10
N ILE A 3 8.48 -14.62 2.76
CA ILE A 3 8.78 -15.09 4.12
C ILE A 3 8.52 -13.89 5.01
N SER A 4 7.40 -13.92 5.74
CA SER A 4 7.10 -12.95 6.80
C SER A 4 7.42 -13.63 8.12
N PHE A 5 8.51 -13.21 8.77
CA PHE A 5 8.84 -13.65 10.12
C PHE A 5 7.87 -13.01 11.12
N CYS A 6 7.23 -13.84 11.93
CA CYS A 6 6.27 -13.43 12.95
C CYS A 6 6.93 -13.63 14.33
N LEU A 7 7.33 -12.55 15.01
CA LEU A 7 7.70 -12.59 16.42
C LEU A 7 6.60 -11.92 17.23
N ARG A 8 5.93 -12.71 18.08
CA ARG A 8 4.91 -12.25 19.01
C ARG A 8 5.54 -12.15 20.39
N SER A 9 5.68 -10.93 20.90
CA SER A 9 6.13 -10.66 22.27
C SER A 9 4.96 -10.83 23.24
N SER A 10 5.15 -11.73 24.20
CA SER A 10 4.28 -12.02 25.34
C SER A 10 4.48 -11.01 26.46
N LEU A 11 3.39 -10.47 27.04
CA LEU A 11 3.39 -9.98 28.42
C LEU A 11 2.07 -10.36 29.12
N PHE A 12 2.25 -10.83 30.37
CA PHE A 12 1.32 -11.42 31.34
C PHE A 12 0.30 -10.40 31.93
N PRO A 13 -0.70 -10.85 32.73
CA PRO A 13 -0.48 -10.91 34.18
C PRO A 13 -0.91 -12.25 34.83
N ILE A 14 -0.22 -12.60 35.91
CA ILE A 14 -0.48 -13.74 36.79
C ILE A 14 -1.54 -13.34 37.82
N SER A 15 -2.62 -14.12 37.91
CA SER A 15 -3.47 -14.19 39.11
C SER A 15 -3.91 -15.62 39.38
N SER A 16 -3.87 -15.98 40.66
CA SER A 16 -3.81 -17.32 41.24
C SER A 16 -5.16 -18.09 41.26
N LEU A 17 -5.03 -19.42 41.37
CA LEU A 17 -5.93 -20.40 42.02
C LEU A 17 -7.06 -21.14 41.26
N LYS A 18 -6.81 -22.46 41.09
CA LYS A 18 -7.60 -23.61 41.61
C LYS A 18 -8.51 -24.42 40.65
N THR A 19 -7.96 -25.60 40.29
CA THR A 19 -8.57 -26.94 40.09
C THR A 19 -9.99 -27.09 39.52
N ARG A 20 -10.08 -27.80 38.38
CA ARG A 20 -10.79 -29.09 38.13
C ARG A 20 -11.15 -29.17 36.66
N GLY A 21 -11.10 -30.39 36.11
CA GLY A 21 -11.01 -30.64 34.68
C GLY A 21 -12.18 -30.11 33.86
N LEU A 22 -11.85 -29.62 32.67
CA LEU A 22 -12.74 -29.68 31.52
C LEU A 22 -11.92 -29.54 30.23
N SER A 23 -12.22 -30.42 29.30
CA SER A 23 -11.70 -30.55 27.94
C SER A 23 -11.36 -29.21 27.27
N LEU A 24 -10.06 -28.96 27.05
CA LEU A 24 -9.58 -27.87 26.18
C LEU A 24 -9.15 -28.51 24.86
N LYS A 25 -10.03 -28.32 23.86
CA LYS A 25 -9.80 -28.65 22.46
C LYS A 25 -8.40 -28.20 22.03
N LEU A 26 -7.60 -29.18 21.59
CA LEU A 26 -6.41 -28.94 20.76
C LEU A 26 -6.83 -28.04 19.59
N GLY A 27 -6.25 -26.85 19.51
CA GLY A 27 -6.57 -25.92 18.45
C GLY A 27 -5.63 -24.71 18.40
N VAL A 28 -4.34 -24.90 18.70
CA VAL A 28 -3.33 -23.82 18.55
C VAL A 28 -1.95 -24.33 18.10
N PHE A 29 -1.68 -25.65 18.10
CA PHE A 29 -0.34 -26.16 17.80
C PHE A 29 -0.03 -26.49 16.34
N ASP A 30 -1.02 -26.47 15.43
CA ASP A 30 -0.82 -26.90 14.03
C ASP A 30 -0.46 -25.78 13.03
N LEU A 31 -0.42 -24.50 13.45
CA LEU A 31 -0.17 -23.39 12.52
C LEU A 31 1.31 -23.07 12.27
N ILE A 32 2.24 -23.70 13.00
CA ILE A 32 3.70 -23.43 12.88
C ILE A 32 4.38 -24.39 11.89
N LEU A 33 3.70 -25.46 11.46
CA LEU A 33 4.27 -26.52 10.60
C LEU A 33 3.48 -26.75 9.30
N SER A 34 2.73 -25.77 8.77
CA SER A 34 2.18 -25.94 7.42
C SER A 34 3.28 -25.67 6.37
N PRO A 35 3.59 -26.62 5.46
CA PRO A 35 4.63 -26.46 4.44
C PRO A 35 4.28 -25.41 3.36
N PHE A 36 3.09 -24.82 3.43
CA PHE A 36 2.66 -23.70 2.60
C PHE A 36 2.18 -22.57 3.52
N PRO A 37 2.75 -21.35 3.44
CA PRO A 37 2.11 -20.19 4.05
C PRO A 37 0.76 -20.01 3.35
N LEU A 38 -0.32 -20.14 4.13
CA LEU A 38 -1.67 -19.88 3.64
C LEU A 38 -1.68 -18.46 3.05
N SER A 39 -2.07 -18.31 1.78
CA SER A 39 -2.25 -17.00 1.16
C SER A 39 -3.38 -16.27 1.88
N LEU A 40 -3.03 -15.46 2.87
CA LEU A 40 -3.98 -14.64 3.59
C LEU A 40 -4.50 -13.56 2.63
N PRO A 41 -5.83 -13.41 2.48
CA PRO A 41 -6.39 -12.29 1.74
C PRO A 41 -5.93 -10.97 2.36
N LEU A 42 -5.94 -9.90 1.59
CA LEU A 42 -5.40 -8.60 1.99
C LEU A 42 -6.03 -8.03 3.28
N LEU A 43 -7.33 -8.24 3.48
CA LEU A 43 -8.11 -7.65 4.58
C LEU A 43 -7.61 -8.05 5.99
N PRO A 44 -7.30 -9.33 6.29
CA PRO A 44 -6.72 -9.68 7.58
C PRO A 44 -5.35 -9.06 7.87
N HIS A 45 -4.61 -8.57 6.88
CA HIS A 45 -3.34 -7.87 7.14
C HIS A 45 -3.53 -6.51 7.83
N HIS A 46 -4.72 -5.91 7.73
CA HIS A 46 -5.04 -4.63 8.38
C HIS A 46 -5.19 -4.75 9.90
N GLN A 47 -5.18 -5.98 10.44
CA GLN A 47 -5.20 -6.24 11.88
C GLN A 47 -3.83 -5.99 12.53
N TYR A 48 -2.76 -5.88 11.72
CA TYR A 48 -1.40 -5.68 12.21
C TYR A 48 -1.02 -4.19 12.15
N LYS A 49 -0.38 -3.69 13.22
CA LYS A 49 0.09 -2.30 13.30
C LYS A 49 1.21 -1.97 12.30
N TYR A 50 2.06 -2.94 12.00
CA TYR A 50 3.27 -2.77 11.20
C TYR A 50 3.23 -3.72 10.01
N GLN A 51 3.41 -3.19 8.80
CA GLN A 51 3.41 -3.99 7.57
C GLN A 51 4.67 -3.71 6.75
N ILE A 52 5.32 -4.78 6.29
CA ILE A 52 6.61 -4.69 5.59
C ILE A 52 6.37 -4.74 4.08
N ASN A 53 6.79 -3.71 3.34
CA ASN A 53 6.80 -3.66 1.88
C ASN A 53 8.21 -3.94 1.31
N ILE A 54 8.34 -5.11 0.70
CA ILE A 54 9.54 -5.70 0.07
C ILE A 54 9.19 -5.99 -1.38
N ASP A 55 10.10 -5.63 -2.26
CA ASP A 55 9.95 -5.83 -3.70
C ASP A 55 10.21 -7.28 -4.11
N GLY A 56 9.58 -7.69 -5.21
CA GLY A 56 9.78 -9.00 -5.80
C GLY A 56 10.65 -8.92 -7.04
N THR A 57 10.13 -9.44 -8.15
CA THR A 57 10.74 -9.25 -9.48
C THR A 57 10.76 -7.76 -9.88
N VAL A 58 9.75 -7.01 -9.44
CA VAL A 58 9.56 -5.57 -9.67
C VAL A 58 9.00 -4.92 -8.41
N ALA A 59 8.66 -3.62 -8.49
CA ALA A 59 7.99 -2.88 -7.43
C ALA A 59 6.75 -3.63 -6.91
N ALA A 60 6.56 -3.64 -5.59
CA ALA A 60 5.49 -4.42 -4.98
C ALA A 60 4.10 -3.76 -5.14
N TYR A 61 3.24 -4.38 -5.96
CA TYR A 61 1.86 -3.91 -6.23
C TYR A 61 0.94 -3.88 -4.99
N ARG A 62 1.38 -4.45 -3.88
CA ARG A 62 0.66 -4.40 -2.60
C ARG A 62 0.76 -3.04 -1.91
N PHE A 63 1.72 -2.20 -2.28
CA PHE A 63 1.99 -0.98 -1.53
C PHE A 63 0.79 -0.01 -1.41
N PRO A 64 -0.01 0.25 -2.47
CA PRO A 64 -1.26 1.01 -2.33
C PRO A 64 -2.22 0.38 -1.32
N TYR A 65 -2.41 -0.93 -1.41
CA TYR A 65 -3.29 -1.63 -0.49
C TYR A 65 -2.85 -1.52 0.97
N LEU A 66 -1.54 -1.55 1.23
CA LEU A 66 -0.99 -1.32 2.58
C LEU A 66 -1.31 0.09 3.08
N MET A 67 -1.22 1.12 2.22
CA MET A 67 -1.55 2.51 2.58
C MET A 67 -3.04 2.66 2.95
N GLY A 68 -3.92 1.91 2.26
CA GLY A 68 -5.36 1.90 2.56
C GLY A 68 -5.73 1.18 3.87
N GLY A 69 -4.80 0.44 4.47
CA GLY A 69 -5.05 -0.37 5.66
C GLY A 69 -4.89 0.35 7.00
N GLY A 70 -4.34 1.57 7.02
CA GLY A 70 -4.12 2.34 8.26
C GLY A 70 -2.99 1.82 9.16
N SER A 71 -2.18 0.87 8.67
CA SER A 71 -0.98 0.37 9.35
C SER A 71 0.25 1.21 8.98
N LEU A 72 1.25 1.23 9.86
CA LEU A 72 2.55 1.78 9.52
C LEU A 72 3.26 0.86 8.52
N ILE A 73 3.80 1.45 7.45
CA ILE A 73 4.48 0.70 6.40
C ILE A 73 6.00 0.86 6.54
N LEU A 74 6.70 -0.26 6.63
CA LEU A 74 8.14 -0.33 6.52
C LEU A 74 8.49 -0.66 5.06
N LYS A 75 8.96 0.32 4.30
CA LYS A 75 9.26 0.15 2.88
C LYS A 75 10.76 -0.07 2.68
N GLN A 76 11.10 -1.19 2.07
CA GLN A 76 12.46 -1.47 1.60
C GLN A 76 12.89 -0.44 0.54
N ASP A 77 14.13 0.02 0.68
CA ASP A 77 14.82 0.82 -0.31
C ASP A 77 15.10 -0.02 -1.55
N SER A 78 14.71 0.49 -2.70
CA SER A 78 14.69 -0.26 -3.95
C SER A 78 14.81 0.66 -5.14
N GLN A 79 15.44 0.11 -6.18
CA GLN A 79 15.56 0.74 -7.50
C GLN A 79 14.24 0.72 -8.31
N TYR A 80 13.29 -0.14 -7.92
CA TYR A 80 12.01 -0.22 -8.62
C TYR A 80 11.06 0.87 -8.13
N TYR A 81 10.30 1.42 -9.06
CA TYR A 81 9.36 2.50 -8.78
C TYR A 81 8.06 2.31 -9.56
N GLU A 82 6.98 2.81 -8.98
CA GLU A 82 5.70 3.00 -9.65
C GLU A 82 5.47 4.49 -9.89
N HIS A 83 4.51 4.84 -10.76
CA HIS A 83 4.23 6.21 -11.17
C HIS A 83 4.00 7.21 -10.01
N PHE A 84 3.53 6.72 -8.85
CA PHE A 84 3.24 7.55 -7.67
C PHE A 84 4.38 7.64 -6.66
N TYR A 85 5.43 6.82 -6.76
CA TYR A 85 6.48 6.74 -5.73
C TYR A 85 7.21 8.07 -5.55
N ARG A 86 7.36 8.84 -6.63
CA ARG A 86 7.99 10.17 -6.60
C ARG A 86 7.29 11.19 -5.70
N HIS A 87 6.02 10.97 -5.39
CA HIS A 87 5.23 11.84 -4.53
C HIS A 87 5.22 11.37 -3.07
N LEU A 88 5.71 10.15 -2.82
CA LEU A 88 5.85 9.61 -1.47
C LEU A 88 7.20 10.01 -0.87
N ARG A 89 7.14 10.46 0.37
CA ARG A 89 8.30 10.89 1.15
C ARG A 89 8.59 9.93 2.31
N PRO A 90 9.84 9.47 2.47
CA PRO A 90 10.24 8.69 3.65
C PRO A 90 10.05 9.53 4.91
N TRP A 91 9.72 8.87 6.02
CA TRP A 91 9.40 9.49 7.33
C TRP A 91 8.16 10.39 7.34
N VAL A 92 7.45 10.53 6.21
CA VAL A 92 6.16 11.22 6.13
C VAL A 92 5.02 10.24 5.87
N HIS A 93 5.24 9.29 4.95
CA HIS A 93 4.22 8.31 4.55
C HIS A 93 4.62 6.86 4.92
N TYR A 94 5.92 6.60 5.09
CA TYR A 94 6.43 5.25 5.40
C TYR A 94 7.80 5.35 6.07
N VAL A 95 8.19 4.28 6.78
CA VAL A 95 9.53 4.13 7.36
C VAL A 95 10.44 3.46 6.33
N PRO A 96 11.54 4.12 5.90
CA PRO A 96 12.49 3.50 4.98
C PRO A 96 13.31 2.43 5.70
N VAL A 97 13.50 1.29 5.03
CA VAL A 97 14.37 0.17 5.46
C VAL A 97 15.43 -0.04 4.39
N LYS A 98 16.67 -0.36 4.76
CA LYS A 98 17.75 -0.64 3.80
C LYS A 98 17.38 -1.81 2.89
N ARG A 99 17.99 -1.82 1.69
CA ARG A 99 17.77 -2.87 0.69
C ARG A 99 18.12 -4.26 1.20
N ASP A 100 19.14 -4.38 2.03
CA ASP A 100 19.58 -5.65 2.64
C ASP A 100 18.79 -6.03 3.90
N LEU A 101 17.81 -5.21 4.31
CA LEU A 101 16.99 -5.37 5.52
C LEU A 101 17.80 -5.38 6.82
N SER A 102 19.06 -4.94 6.80
CA SER A 102 19.95 -4.98 7.97
C SER A 102 19.47 -4.11 9.13
N ASP A 103 18.74 -3.03 8.84
CA ASP A 103 18.19 -2.11 9.85
C ASP A 103 16.72 -2.39 10.20
N ILE A 104 16.11 -3.48 9.71
CA ILE A 104 14.67 -3.71 9.89
C ILE A 104 14.24 -3.82 11.36
N VAL A 105 15.07 -4.45 12.20
CA VAL A 105 14.80 -4.62 13.63
C VAL A 105 14.92 -3.27 14.35
N GLU A 106 15.90 -2.46 13.98
CA GLU A 106 16.09 -1.10 14.50
C GLU A 106 14.90 -0.20 14.12
N ARG A 107 14.43 -0.26 12.87
CA ARG A 107 13.25 0.49 12.40
C ARG A 107 11.97 0.07 13.11
N LEU A 108 11.82 -1.23 13.38
CA LEU A 108 10.68 -1.74 14.12
C LEU A 108 10.73 -1.29 15.58
N GLN A 109 11.91 -1.32 16.21
CA GLN A 109 12.08 -0.83 17.58
C GLN A 109 11.75 0.66 17.67
N TRP A 110 12.24 1.48 16.74
CA TRP A 110 11.85 2.89 16.64
C TRP A 110 10.33 3.07 16.57
N ALA A 111 9.64 2.27 15.74
CA ALA A 111 8.20 2.37 15.59
C ALA A 111 7.43 1.97 16.87
N LEU A 112 7.96 1.02 17.65
CA LEU A 112 7.40 0.64 18.96
C LEU A 112 7.57 1.75 19.99
N ASP A 113 8.72 2.44 19.97
CA ASP A 113 9.04 3.51 20.91
C ASP A 113 8.33 4.83 20.58
N HIS A 114 7.88 5.01 19.33
CA HIS A 114 7.24 6.24 18.82
C HIS A 114 5.85 5.95 18.22
N ASP A 115 4.95 5.32 18.99
CA ASP A 115 3.62 4.87 18.50
C ASP A 115 2.76 6.02 17.93
N ASP A 116 2.82 7.22 18.52
CA ASP A 116 2.05 8.37 18.01
C ASP A 116 2.58 8.90 16.67
N GLU A 117 3.91 8.95 16.49
CA GLU A 117 4.52 9.32 15.22
C GLU A 117 4.24 8.26 14.15
N ALA A 118 4.32 6.98 14.51
CA ALA A 118 3.94 5.87 13.65
C ALA A 118 2.47 5.98 13.20
N ARG A 119 1.55 6.30 14.12
CA ARG A 119 0.13 6.50 13.82
C ARG A 119 -0.11 7.67 12.88
N ALA A 120 0.55 8.81 13.12
CA ALA A 120 0.46 9.98 12.25
C ALA A 120 0.96 9.66 10.84
N MET A 121 2.08 8.93 10.72
CA MET A 121 2.65 8.52 9.45
C MET A 121 1.73 7.57 8.67
N ALA A 122 1.12 6.59 9.36
CA ALA A 122 0.12 5.72 8.76
C ALA A 122 -1.11 6.50 8.25
N GLY A 123 -1.56 7.50 9.02
CA GLY A 123 -2.61 8.42 8.62
C GLY A 123 -2.26 9.23 7.37
N ASN A 124 -1.03 9.75 7.27
CA ASN A 124 -0.56 10.48 6.09
C ASN A 124 -0.53 9.60 4.84
N ALA A 125 -0.08 8.34 4.97
CA ALA A 125 -0.11 7.38 3.86
C ALA A 125 -1.54 7.09 3.39
N TYR A 126 -2.46 6.89 4.34
CA TYR A 126 -3.87 6.67 4.04
C TYR A 126 -4.48 7.86 3.29
N GLN A 127 -4.24 9.09 3.77
CA GLN A 127 -4.73 10.30 3.11
C GLN A 127 -4.12 10.48 1.73
N PHE A 128 -2.82 10.22 1.58
CA PHE A 128 -2.16 10.27 0.28
C PHE A 128 -2.83 9.33 -0.73
N LEU A 129 -3.14 8.10 -0.32
CA LEU A 129 -3.85 7.14 -1.17
C LEU A 129 -5.23 7.67 -1.56
N HIS A 130 -6.00 8.19 -0.61
CA HIS A 130 -7.34 8.70 -0.86
C HIS A 130 -7.32 9.88 -1.86
N ASP A 131 -6.36 10.79 -1.70
CA ASP A 131 -6.26 12.01 -2.50
C ASP A 131 -5.62 11.81 -3.89
N ASN A 132 -4.95 10.67 -4.11
CA ASN A 132 -4.09 10.49 -5.30
C ASN A 132 -4.18 9.14 -6.01
N LEU A 133 -4.66 8.07 -5.36
CA LEU A 133 -4.55 6.71 -5.88
C LEU A 133 -5.89 5.95 -5.98
N LEU A 134 -7.01 6.60 -5.68
CA LEU A 134 -8.32 6.07 -6.02
C LEU A 134 -8.47 5.87 -7.54
N PRO A 135 -9.37 4.96 -7.99
CA PRO A 135 -9.55 4.64 -9.40
C PRO A 135 -9.73 5.88 -10.30
N GLU A 136 -10.48 6.89 -9.85
CA GLU A 136 -10.66 8.13 -10.61
C GLU A 136 -9.34 8.88 -10.89
N HIS A 137 -8.38 8.84 -9.95
CA HIS A 137 -7.07 9.46 -10.13
C HIS A 137 -6.21 8.65 -11.10
N LEU A 138 -6.25 7.32 -10.99
CA LEU A 138 -5.52 6.43 -11.88
C LEU A 138 -5.99 6.56 -13.33
N TYR A 139 -7.31 6.52 -13.57
CA TYR A 139 -7.85 6.73 -14.91
C TYR A 139 -7.45 8.09 -15.46
N CYS A 140 -7.45 9.13 -14.62
CA CYS A 140 -7.02 10.43 -15.06
C CYS A 140 -5.53 10.51 -15.42
N TYR A 141 -4.68 9.85 -14.63
CA TYR A 141 -3.27 9.73 -14.93
C TYR A 141 -3.04 9.04 -16.28
N ILE A 142 -3.70 7.91 -16.53
CA ILE A 142 -3.57 7.14 -17.78
C ILE A 142 -4.07 7.96 -18.97
N ALA A 143 -5.25 8.60 -18.86
CA ALA A 143 -5.80 9.42 -19.94
C ALA A 143 -4.85 10.56 -20.33
N ARG A 144 -4.27 11.25 -19.34
CA ARG A 144 -3.29 12.32 -19.57
C ARG A 144 -1.98 11.80 -20.13
N LEU A 145 -1.48 10.67 -19.62
CA LEU A 145 -0.27 10.04 -20.12
C LEU A 145 -0.41 9.70 -21.60
N LEU A 146 -1.51 9.04 -21.98
CA LEU A 146 -1.77 8.66 -23.36
C LEU A 146 -2.00 9.88 -24.26
N SER A 147 -2.66 10.93 -23.74
CA SER A 147 -2.87 12.18 -24.48
C SER A 147 -1.56 12.91 -24.77
N HIS A 148 -0.63 12.99 -23.81
CA HIS A 148 0.68 13.59 -24.08
C HIS A 148 1.58 12.67 -24.90
N TYR A 149 1.46 11.36 -24.74
CA TYR A 149 2.22 10.42 -25.54
C TYR A 149 1.81 10.48 -27.02
N SER A 150 0.53 10.72 -27.33
CA SER A 150 0.07 10.82 -28.72
C SER A 150 0.66 12.04 -29.45
N GLU A 151 0.99 13.12 -28.74
CA GLU A 151 1.67 14.30 -29.29
C GLU A 151 3.10 13.97 -29.79
N LEU A 152 3.70 12.89 -29.30
CA LEU A 152 5.04 12.42 -29.70
C LEU A 152 5.01 11.45 -30.88
N ILE A 153 3.83 10.95 -31.28
CA ILE A 153 3.70 9.97 -32.36
C ILE A 153 3.92 10.69 -33.69
N VAL A 154 4.93 10.24 -34.44
CA VAL A 154 5.21 10.71 -35.79
C VAL A 154 4.49 9.79 -36.79
N GLY A 155 3.64 10.37 -37.63
CA GLY A 155 2.84 9.65 -38.62
C GLY A 155 1.40 9.40 -38.19
N THR A 156 0.61 8.81 -39.08
CA THR A 156 -0.80 8.50 -38.83
C THR A 156 -0.94 7.03 -38.40
N PRO A 157 -1.50 6.73 -37.22
CA PRO A 157 -1.78 5.36 -36.80
C PRO A 157 -2.71 4.66 -37.81
N ALA A 158 -2.37 3.43 -38.21
CA ALA A 158 -3.17 2.61 -39.11
C ALA A 158 -3.62 1.33 -38.41
N VAL A 159 -4.83 0.87 -38.74
CA VAL A 159 -5.36 -0.41 -38.24
C VAL A 159 -4.77 -1.55 -39.06
N HIS A 160 -4.10 -2.50 -38.40
CA HIS A 160 -3.48 -3.65 -39.06
C HIS A 160 -4.45 -4.83 -39.16
N PRO A 161 -4.30 -5.70 -40.18
CA PRO A 161 -5.07 -6.95 -40.28
C PRO A 161 -4.92 -7.80 -39.01
N GLY A 162 -6.05 -8.27 -38.47
CA GLY A 162 -6.08 -9.08 -37.24
C GLY A 162 -6.26 -8.27 -35.94
N MET A 163 -6.31 -6.93 -36.00
CA MET A 163 -6.73 -6.13 -34.84
C MET A 163 -8.25 -6.24 -34.65
N GLU A 164 -8.67 -6.57 -33.42
CA GLU A 164 -10.07 -6.60 -33.01
C GLU A 164 -10.47 -5.29 -32.33
N SER A 165 -11.66 -4.77 -32.65
CA SER A 165 -12.18 -3.56 -32.02
C SER A 165 -12.70 -3.85 -30.62
N VAL A 166 -12.09 -3.24 -29.60
CA VAL A 166 -12.58 -3.30 -28.23
C VAL A 166 -13.64 -2.21 -28.02
N VAL A 167 -14.90 -2.60 -27.91
CA VAL A 167 -16.02 -1.68 -27.65
C VAL A 167 -16.26 -1.63 -26.13
N PRO A 168 -16.27 -0.44 -25.50
CA PRO A 168 -16.61 -0.32 -24.09
C PRO A 168 -18.07 -0.76 -23.85
N GLU A 169 -18.31 -1.57 -22.82
CA GLU A 169 -19.66 -1.98 -22.43
C GLU A 169 -20.51 -0.77 -21.95
N THR A 170 -19.86 0.24 -21.37
CA THR A 170 -20.49 1.46 -20.89
C THR A 170 -19.76 2.71 -21.40
N PRO A 171 -20.47 3.75 -21.87
CA PRO A 171 -19.85 5.03 -22.17
C PRO A 171 -19.44 5.72 -20.87
N HIS A 172 -18.17 5.56 -20.47
CA HIS A 172 -17.59 6.34 -19.37
C HIS A 172 -16.91 7.58 -19.93
N ASP A 173 -17.50 8.75 -19.65
CA ASP A 173 -16.86 10.04 -19.93
C ASP A 173 -15.70 10.28 -18.94
N CYS A 174 -14.50 9.83 -19.33
CA CYS A 174 -13.28 10.05 -18.57
C CYS A 174 -12.88 11.53 -18.49
N SER A 175 -13.40 12.39 -19.38
CA SER A 175 -12.97 13.79 -19.49
C SER A 175 -13.50 14.67 -18.35
N THR A 176 -14.76 14.50 -17.97
CA THR A 176 -15.38 15.32 -16.92
C THR A 176 -14.87 14.97 -15.52
N THR A 177 -14.59 13.69 -15.25
CA THR A 177 -14.02 13.23 -13.97
C THR A 177 -12.62 13.82 -13.75
N CYS A 178 -11.77 13.78 -14.76
CA CYS A 178 -10.44 14.42 -14.73
C CYS A 178 -10.51 15.93 -14.45
N GLN A 179 -11.41 16.63 -15.14
CA GLN A 179 -11.53 18.08 -15.02
C GLN A 179 -12.01 18.50 -13.63
N LYS A 180 -12.96 17.76 -13.04
CA LYS A 180 -13.43 17.97 -11.66
C LYS A 180 -12.33 17.76 -10.62
N LEU A 181 -11.53 16.70 -10.76
CA LEU A 181 -10.37 16.47 -9.87
C LEU A 181 -9.34 17.61 -9.95
N ARG A 182 -9.19 18.25 -11.12
CA ARG A 182 -8.30 19.40 -11.33
C ARG A 182 -8.82 20.68 -10.68
N SER A 183 -10.13 20.91 -10.59
CA SER A 183 -10.68 22.07 -9.87
C SER A 183 -10.55 21.90 -8.36
N THR A 184 -10.79 20.70 -7.83
CA THR A 184 -10.71 20.41 -6.39
C THR A 184 -9.28 20.56 -5.87
N ARG A 185 -8.26 20.08 -6.61
CA ARG A 185 -6.85 20.29 -6.23
C ARG A 185 -6.41 21.74 -6.27
N ARG A 186 -6.89 22.53 -7.23
CA ARG A 186 -6.54 23.96 -7.31
C ARG A 186 -7.11 24.76 -6.13
N HIS A 187 -8.32 24.42 -5.68
CA HIS A 187 -8.87 24.99 -4.45
C HIS A 187 -8.10 24.52 -3.19
N ALA A 188 -7.81 23.23 -3.07
CA ALA A 188 -7.10 22.69 -1.90
C ALA A 188 -5.63 23.12 -1.78
N GLN A 189 -4.98 23.51 -2.89
CA GLN A 189 -3.64 24.09 -2.89
C GLN A 189 -3.68 25.58 -2.56
N GLY A 190 -4.69 26.32 -3.03
CA GLY A 190 -4.88 27.74 -2.70
C GLY A 190 -5.15 28.00 -1.22
N ASP A 191 -5.87 27.11 -0.52
CA ASP A 191 -6.12 27.21 0.93
C ASP A 191 -4.89 26.85 1.80
N ARG A 192 -3.88 26.15 1.25
CA ARG A 192 -2.66 25.77 2.00
C ARG A 192 -1.55 26.81 1.92
N ASP A 193 -1.65 27.77 1.01
CA ASP A 193 -0.67 28.85 0.85
C ASP A 193 -1.06 30.12 1.65
N GLU A 194 -2.11 30.05 2.48
CA GLU A 194 -2.61 31.14 3.36
C GLU A 194 -2.43 30.88 4.87
N LEU A 195 -1.67 29.85 5.27
CA LEU A 195 -1.30 29.50 6.66
C LEU A 195 0.21 29.25 6.78
#